data_AF-A0A7V9FD20-F1
#
_entry.id   AF-A0A7V9FD20-F1
#
_cell.length_a   1.000
_cell.length_b   1.000
_cell.length_c   1.000
_cell.angle_alpha   90.00
_cell.angle_beta   90.00
_cell.angle_gamma   90.00
#
_symmetry.space_group_name_H-M   'P 1'
#
loop_
_entity.id
_entity.type
_entity.pdbx_description
1 polymer ?
#
loop_
_entity_poly.entity_id
_entity_poly.type
_entity_poly.pdbx_seq_one_letter_code
_entity_poly.pdbx_strand_id
1 'polypeptide(L)'
;MVETQKRVDVTRFHKFDELTEILTEFVDRFPKLVSLDSMGKSHEGRYIWVLSITNGETGPAGEKPTMYIDGNIHAGEVTGCNVALYTADMLLNGYGSDDT
;
A
#
# COMPACT_ATOMS: atom_id res chain seq x y z
N MET A 1 -24.05 -8.67 -9.68
CA MET A 1 -23.25 -9.38 -8.67
C MET A 1 -22.00 -8.53 -8.47
N VAL A 2 -21.83 -7.90 -7.30
CA VAL A 2 -20.59 -7.18 -7.00
C VAL A 2 -19.56 -8.25 -6.70
N GLU A 3 -18.52 -8.34 -7.52
CA GLU A 3 -17.43 -9.27 -7.30
C GLU A 3 -16.70 -8.83 -6.03
N THR A 4 -16.67 -9.69 -5.00
CA THR A 4 -15.98 -9.35 -3.76
C THR A 4 -14.50 -9.22 -4.06
N GLN A 5 -14.01 -7.99 -4.06
CA GLN A 5 -12.62 -7.68 -4.34
C GLN A 5 -11.73 -8.31 -3.26
N LYS A 6 -10.66 -8.99 -3.68
CA LYS A 6 -9.73 -9.71 -2.77
C LYS A 6 -9.15 -8.74 -1.74
N ARG A 7 -9.29 -9.06 -0.45
CA ARG A 7 -8.78 -8.27 0.67
C ARG A 7 -7.43 -8.79 1.15
N VAL A 8 -6.57 -7.91 1.65
CA VAL A 8 -5.33 -8.31 2.33
C VAL A 8 -5.63 -8.99 3.68
N ASP A 9 -4.93 -10.08 3.99
CA ASP A 9 -5.04 -10.75 5.29
C ASP A 9 -4.19 -10.03 6.34
N VAL A 10 -4.83 -9.28 7.24
CA VAL A 10 -4.17 -8.55 8.33
C VAL A 10 -4.23 -9.27 9.67
N THR A 11 -4.69 -10.53 9.69
CA THR A 11 -4.76 -11.36 10.90
C THR A 11 -3.41 -12.00 11.25
N ARG A 12 -2.44 -11.90 10.34
CA ARG A 12 -1.06 -12.38 10.50
C ARG A 12 -0.05 -11.31 10.10
N PHE A 13 1.20 -11.51 10.50
CA PHE A 13 2.32 -10.68 10.05
C PHE A 13 2.99 -11.31 8.83
N HIS A 14 3.31 -10.47 7.84
CA HIS A 14 3.91 -10.90 6.57
C HIS A 14 5.43 -10.77 6.64
N LYS A 15 6.14 -11.76 6.10
CA LYS A 15 7.58 -11.64 5.84
C LYS A 15 7.82 -10.67 4.69
N PHE A 16 9.07 -10.25 4.50
CA PHE A 16 9.46 -9.30 3.47
C PHE A 16 9.02 -9.71 2.05
N ASP A 17 9.18 -10.99 1.68
CA ASP A 17 8.81 -11.47 0.35
C ASP A 17 7.28 -11.46 0.16
N GLU A 18 6.53 -11.92 1.16
CA GLU A 18 5.06 -11.88 1.16
C GLU A 18 4.53 -10.44 1.10
N LEU A 19 5.16 -9.52 1.85
CA LEU A 19 4.85 -8.08 1.79
C LEU A 19 5.12 -7.54 0.38
N THR A 20 6.24 -7.93 -0.23
CA THR A 20 6.58 -7.49 -1.59
C THR A 20 5.54 -7.98 -2.59
N GLU A 21 5.12 -9.24 -2.50
CA GLU A 21 4.07 -9.83 -3.35
C GLU A 21 2.73 -9.08 -3.20
N ILE A 22 2.31 -8.77 -1.96
CA ILE A 22 1.10 -8.01 -1.69
C ILE A 22 1.16 -6.61 -2.34
N LEU A 23 2.29 -5.91 -2.21
CA LEU A 23 2.46 -4.58 -2.78
C LEU A 23 2.45 -4.61 -4.32
N THR A 24 3.09 -5.61 -4.93
CA THR A 24 3.03 -5.80 -6.39
C THR A 24 1.63 -6.12 -6.87
N GLU A 25 0.88 -6.93 -6.12
CA GLU A 25 -0.51 -7.26 -6.45
C GLU A 25 -1.41 -6.02 -6.43
N PHE A 26 -1.17 -5.05 -5.54
CA PHE A 26 -1.91 -3.78 -5.56
C PHE A 26 -1.66 -2.99 -6.83
N VAL A 27 -0.41 -2.96 -7.34
CA VAL A 27 -0.09 -2.31 -8.62
C VAL A 27 -0.84 -2.99 -9.76
N ASP A 28 -0.81 -4.32 -9.80
CA ASP A 28 -1.44 -5.11 -10.88
C ASP A 28 -2.97 -4.94 -10.91
N ARG A 29 -3.59 -4.87 -9.74
CA ARG A 29 -5.05 -4.72 -9.60
C ARG A 29 -5.55 -3.30 -9.81
N PHE A 30 -4.74 -2.30 -9.45
CA PHE A 30 -5.13 -0.89 -9.48
C PHE A 30 -4.11 -0.02 -10.23
N PRO A 31 -3.76 -0.35 -11.49
CA PRO A 31 -2.63 0.27 -12.19
C PRO A 31 -2.82 1.77 -12.50
N LYS A 32 -4.05 2.28 -12.42
CA LYS A 32 -4.35 3.71 -12.57
C LYS A 32 -4.22 4.51 -11.27
N LEU A 33 -4.22 3.82 -10.13
CA LEU A 33 -4.24 4.43 -8.79
C LEU A 33 -2.95 4.20 -8.04
N VAL A 34 -2.21 3.14 -8.35
CA VAL A 34 -1.09 2.65 -7.56
C VAL A 34 0.19 2.62 -8.36
N SER A 35 1.27 3.11 -7.75
CA SER A 35 2.63 2.85 -8.19
C SER A 35 3.48 2.37 -7.01
N LEU A 36 4.37 1.43 -7.27
CA LEU A 36 5.34 0.91 -6.30
C LEU A 36 6.74 1.36 -6.71
N ASP A 37 7.45 1.99 -5.77
CA ASP A 37 8.86 2.38 -5.92
C ASP A 37 9.61 2.01 -4.63
N SER A 38 10.91 2.25 -4.59
CA SER A 38 11.77 2.05 -3.44
C SER A 38 12.48 3.36 -3.08
N MET A 39 12.35 3.80 -1.83
CA MET A 39 13.12 4.96 -1.34
C MET A 39 14.61 4.64 -1.09
N GLY A 40 15.00 3.37 -1.26
CA GLY A 40 16.37 2.91 -1.16
C GLY A 40 16.45 1.46 -0.73
N LYS A 41 17.65 1.01 -0.37
CA LYS A 41 17.86 -0.29 0.25
C LYS A 41 18.24 -0.10 1.71
N SER A 42 17.78 -1.01 2.56
CA SER A 42 18.24 -1.12 3.95
C SER A 42 19.72 -1.47 4.00
N HIS A 43 20.30 -1.43 5.20
CA HIS A 43 21.69 -1.81 5.42
C HIS A 43 22.01 -3.23 4.92
N GLU A 44 21.06 -4.17 5.06
CA GLU A 44 21.20 -5.56 4.58
C GLU A 44 20.71 -5.77 3.13
N GLY A 45 20.44 -4.69 2.39
CA GLY A 45 20.15 -4.75 0.96
C GLY A 45 18.69 -5.04 0.57
N ARG A 46 17.76 -5.08 1.53
CA ARG A 46 16.31 -5.21 1.24
C ARG A 46 15.75 -3.88 0.77
N TYR A 47 14.87 -3.88 -0.23
CA TYR A 47 14.20 -2.66 -0.67
C TYR A 47 13.36 -2.05 0.46
N ILE A 48 13.36 -0.73 0.54
CA ILE A 48 12.46 0.03 1.40
C ILE A 48 11.32 0.50 0.50
N TRP A 49 10.26 -0.30 0.45
CA TRP A 49 9.14 -0.09 -0.46
C TRP A 49 8.34 1.17 -0.10
N VAL A 50 7.87 1.86 -1.15
CA VAL A 50 6.96 2.99 -1.09
C VAL A 50 5.80 2.71 -2.05
N LEU A 51 4.60 2.61 -1.50
CA LEU A 51 3.37 2.52 -2.27
C LEU A 51 2.75 3.91 -2.37
N SER A 52 2.63 4.45 -3.58
CA SER A 52 1.91 5.70 -3.83
C SER A 52 0.50 5.38 -4.31
N ILE A 53 -0.52 5.96 -3.67
CA ILE A 53 -1.93 5.82 -4.03
C ILE A 53 -2.47 7.21 -4.40
N THR A 54 -2.83 7.41 -5.66
CA THR A 54 -3.36 8.68 -6.17
C THR A 54 -4.19 8.47 -7.43
N ASN A 55 -5.28 9.23 -7.62
CA ASN A 55 -5.95 9.25 -8.92
C ASN A 55 -5.16 10.12 -9.89
N GLY A 56 -4.41 9.52 -10.82
CA GLY A 56 -3.63 10.26 -11.83
C GLY A 56 -4.47 11.13 -12.78
N GLU A 57 -5.75 10.84 -12.94
CA GLU A 57 -6.67 11.61 -13.81
C GLU A 57 -7.00 13.00 -13.23
N THR A 58 -6.78 13.22 -11.92
CA THR A 58 -7.01 14.52 -11.26
C THR A 58 -5.74 15.38 -11.13
N GLY A 59 -4.69 15.05 -11.89
CA GLY A 59 -3.42 15.79 -11.92
C GLY A 59 -2.25 15.06 -11.26
N PRO A 60 -1.04 15.66 -11.28
CA PRO A 60 0.17 15.04 -10.74
C PRO A 60 0.11 14.83 -9.22
N ALA A 61 0.73 13.76 -8.71
CA ALA A 61 0.79 13.47 -7.28
C ALA A 61 1.44 14.60 -6.46
N GLY A 62 2.55 15.17 -6.98
CA GLY A 62 3.32 16.23 -6.30
C GLY A 62 2.60 17.58 -6.19
N GLU A 63 1.46 17.75 -6.85
CA GLU A 63 0.64 18.97 -6.78
C GLU A 63 -0.58 18.80 -5.86
N LYS A 64 -0.74 17.63 -5.22
CA LYS A 64 -1.85 17.32 -4.33
C LYS A 64 -1.39 17.28 -2.87
N PRO A 65 -2.25 17.67 -1.91
CA PRO A 65 -2.02 17.38 -0.50
C PRO A 65 -1.77 15.88 -0.33
N THR A 66 -0.74 15.54 0.44
CA THR A 66 -0.30 14.15 0.62
C THR A 66 -0.28 13.81 2.10
N MET A 67 -0.72 12.60 2.42
CA MET A 67 -0.55 11.98 3.74
C MET A 67 0.52 10.90 3.61
N TYR A 68 1.49 10.90 4.53
CA TYR A 68 2.50 9.86 4.63
C TYR A 68 2.17 8.94 5.80
N ILE A 69 2.21 7.63 5.56
CA ILE A 69 1.95 6.59 6.55
C ILE A 69 3.14 5.64 6.49
N ASP A 70 3.80 5.46 7.63
CA ASP A 70 4.78 4.40 7.81
C ASP A 70 4.46 3.54 9.03
N GLY A 71 5.14 2.40 9.10
CA GLY A 71 5.03 1.46 10.18
C GLY A 71 6.32 0.65 10.30
N ASN A 72 6.54 0.07 11.47
CA ASN A 72 7.73 -0.75 11.77
C ASN A 72 9.07 0.00 11.65
N ILE A 73 9.12 1.32 11.93
CA ILE A 73 10.42 2.01 12.12
C ILE A 73 11.23 1.32 13.23
N HIS A 74 10.54 0.86 14.28
CA HIS A 74 11.05 -0.12 15.22
C HIS A 74 10.58 -1.51 14.81
N ALA A 75 11.52 -2.42 14.57
CA ALA A 75 11.23 -3.76 14.05
C ALA A 75 10.33 -4.62 14.97
N GLY A 76 10.27 -4.30 16.27
CA GLY A 76 9.41 -5.01 17.23
C GLY A 76 7.95 -4.56 17.23
N GLU A 77 7.62 -3.42 16.64
CA GLU A 77 6.27 -2.83 16.63
C GLU A 77 5.49 -3.26 15.39
N VAL A 78 5.40 -4.57 15.18
CA VAL A 78 5.00 -5.19 13.90
C VAL A 78 3.58 -4.87 13.41
N THR A 79 2.70 -4.38 14.29
CA THR A 79 1.33 -3.97 13.94
C THR A 79 1.30 -2.79 12.97
N GLY A 80 2.33 -1.93 12.96
CA GLY A 80 2.37 -0.76 12.07
C GLY A 80 2.28 -1.15 10.59
N CYS A 81 2.99 -2.20 10.18
CA CYS A 81 2.94 -2.71 8.81
C CYS A 81 1.52 -3.18 8.42
N ASN A 82 0.83 -3.89 9.30
CA ASN A 82 -0.54 -4.34 9.03
C ASN A 82 -1.52 -3.16 8.96
N VAL A 83 -1.33 -2.11 9.76
CA VAL A 83 -2.16 -0.89 9.68
C VAL A 83 -1.95 -0.20 8.33
N ALA A 84 -0.70 -0.04 7.88
CA ALA A 84 -0.41 0.55 6.57
C ALA A 84 -1.02 -0.28 5.41
N LEU A 85 -0.88 -1.61 5.46
CA LEU A 85 -1.49 -2.52 4.48
C LEU A 85 -3.02 -2.44 4.49
N TYR A 86 -3.63 -2.41 5.68
CA TYR A 86 -5.08 -2.29 5.83
C TYR A 86 -5.58 -0.97 5.25
N THR A 87 -4.89 0.14 5.54
CA THR A 87 -5.25 1.46 5.01
C THR A 87 -5.16 1.48 3.48
N ALA A 88 -4.08 0.95 2.89
CA ALA A 88 -3.95 0.85 1.45
C ALA A 88 -5.10 0.03 0.83
N ASP A 89 -5.38 -1.14 1.38
CA ASP A 89 -6.44 -2.02 0.91
C ASP A 89 -7.84 -1.38 1.06
N MET A 90 -8.12 -0.66 2.15
CA MET A 90 -9.36 0.09 2.32
C MET A 90 -9.51 1.19 1.27
N LEU A 91 -8.47 2.01 1.06
CA LEU A 91 -8.50 3.09 0.08
C LEU A 91 -8.72 2.55 -1.34
N LEU A 92 -8.05 1.47 -1.70
CA LEU A 92 -8.10 0.93 -3.06
C LEU A 92 -9.42 0.21 -3.37
N ASN A 93 -9.93 -0.59 -2.45
CA ASN A 93 -11.19 -1.31 -2.66
C ASN A 93 -12.42 -0.43 -2.39
N GLY A 94 -12.28 0.69 -1.66
CA GLY A 94 -13.35 1.66 -1.44
C GLY A 94 -13.43 2.76 -2.49
N TYR A 95 -12.37 2.96 -3.30
CA TYR A 95 -12.30 4.07 -4.24
C TYR A 95 -13.46 4.08 -5.25
N GLY A 96 -14.25 5.15 -5.24
CA GLY A 96 -15.39 5.34 -6.15
C GLY A 96 -16.67 4.60 -5.76
N SER A 97 -16.67 3.87 -4.65
CA SER A 97 -17.86 3.21 -4.09
C SER A 97 -18.19 3.64 -2.66
N ASP A 98 -17.18 4.15 -1.94
CA ASP A 98 -17.33 4.69 -0.60
C ASP A 98 -17.50 6.21 -0.68
N ASP A 99 -18.74 6.68 -0.54
CA ASP A 99 -19.09 8.10 -0.66
C ASP A 99 -18.75 8.88 0.62
N THR A 100 -18.63 8.22 1.77
CA THR A 100 -18.09 8.69 3.07
C THR A 100 -18.30 7.65 4.17
#